data_AF-A0A024U0V7-F1
#
_entry.id   AF-A0A024U0V7-F1
#
_cell.length_a   1.000
_cell.length_b   1.000
_cell.length_c   1.000
_cell.angle_alpha   90.00
_cell.angle_beta   90.00
_cell.angle_gamma   90.00
#
_symmetry.space_group_name_H-M   'P 1'
#
loop_
_entity.id
_entity.type
_entity.pdbx_description
1 polymer ?
#
loop_
_entity_poly.entity_id
_entity_poly.type
_entity_poly.pdbx_seq_one_letter_code
_entity_poly.pdbx_strand_id
1 'polypeptide(L)'
;MGYDCPGRATPPNADVGPCRGNSTHPTPGSEAAKKSNNICDSFPMYMEIDYIRIYQDKSSMFIGCDPPTHPTKKWIDGHLKWYTDAKNPMVRVDGGATCNSDDDCLIPSAAIPSGRCFKRRCDCVGGYGGPRCTKYVGSKTLDTSSPNYFGPQFLYPAGLAAVVVAAVALTCVLRKRRLAAATLSSHRANEAAKGSRQSDNPLNDSVAMLESTHHQHRRFYAPANTVEA
;
A
#
# COMPACT_ATOMS: atom_id res chain seq x y z
N MET A 1 -15.20 -55.50 -17.14
CA MET A 1 -15.08 -55.46 -15.67
C MET A 1 -13.65 -55.09 -15.34
N GLY A 2 -13.45 -53.89 -14.82
CA GLY A 2 -12.13 -53.36 -14.48
C GLY A 2 -12.36 -52.14 -13.60
N TYR A 3 -12.44 -52.38 -12.30
CA TYR A 3 -12.46 -51.28 -11.33
C TYR A 3 -11.04 -50.76 -11.25
N ASP A 4 -10.79 -49.70 -12.02
CA ASP A 4 -9.62 -48.86 -11.88
C ASP A 4 -9.72 -48.22 -10.48
N CYS A 5 -8.82 -48.61 -9.57
CA CYS A 5 -8.52 -47.85 -8.37
C CYS A 5 -7.30 -46.98 -8.70
N PRO A 6 -7.46 -45.77 -9.27
CA PRO A 6 -6.33 -44.88 -9.43
C PRO A 6 -6.08 -44.23 -8.07
N GLY A 7 -4.98 -44.60 -7.42
CA GLY A 7 -4.41 -43.92 -6.26
C GLY A 7 -3.95 -42.49 -6.57
N ARG A 8 -4.88 -41.62 -6.97
CA ARG A 8 -4.75 -40.17 -6.87
C ARG A 8 -5.47 -39.75 -5.60
N ALA A 9 -4.87 -38.84 -4.83
CA ALA A 9 -5.48 -38.17 -3.69
C ALA A 9 -6.62 -37.24 -4.15
N THR A 10 -7.60 -37.80 -4.86
CA THR A 10 -8.81 -37.11 -5.27
C THR A 10 -9.78 -37.24 -4.11
N PRO A 11 -10.10 -36.13 -3.41
CA PRO A 11 -11.04 -36.19 -2.29
C PRO A 11 -12.39 -36.72 -2.78
N PRO A 12 -13.15 -37.41 -1.92
CA PRO A 12 -14.55 -37.71 -2.21
C PRO A 12 -15.27 -36.46 -2.75
N ASN A 13 -15.97 -36.62 -3.88
CA ASN A 13 -16.77 -35.58 -4.55
C ASN A 13 -15.96 -34.44 -5.22
N ALA A 14 -14.76 -34.74 -5.75
CA ALA A 14 -13.95 -33.78 -6.51
C ALA A 14 -14.62 -33.23 -7.78
N ASP A 15 -15.64 -33.92 -8.27
CA ASP A 15 -16.50 -33.57 -9.40
C ASP A 15 -17.64 -32.60 -9.04
N VAL A 16 -17.84 -32.29 -7.75
CA VAL A 16 -18.96 -31.47 -7.25
C VAL A 16 -18.54 -30.03 -6.89
N GLY A 17 -17.32 -29.61 -7.22
CA GLY A 17 -16.84 -28.25 -7.00
C GLY A 17 -15.42 -28.16 -6.41
N PRO A 18 -14.98 -26.96 -5.96
CA PRO A 18 -13.60 -26.73 -5.56
C PRO A 18 -13.21 -27.54 -4.32
N CYS A 19 -12.41 -28.61 -4.53
CA CYS A 19 -11.60 -29.42 -3.58
C CYS A 19 -12.20 -29.81 -2.21
N ARG A 20 -13.47 -29.56 -1.96
CA ARG A 20 -14.20 -29.93 -0.75
C ARG A 20 -15.50 -30.54 -1.20
N GLY A 21 -15.64 -31.83 -0.93
CA GLY A 21 -16.81 -32.57 -1.37
C GLY A 21 -18.12 -32.00 -0.84
N ASN A 22 -19.18 -32.16 -1.62
CA ASN A 22 -20.53 -31.81 -1.20
C ASN A 22 -21.11 -32.90 -0.31
N SER A 23 -21.62 -32.57 0.88
CA SER A 23 -22.21 -33.54 1.82
C SER A 23 -23.52 -34.18 1.33
N THR A 24 -24.13 -33.64 0.27
CA THR A 24 -25.36 -34.18 -0.31
C THR A 24 -25.12 -35.19 -1.45
N HIS A 25 -23.85 -35.41 -1.82
CA HIS A 25 -23.46 -36.35 -2.88
C HIS A 25 -22.35 -37.28 -2.39
N PRO A 26 -22.39 -38.59 -2.70
CA PRO A 26 -23.52 -39.34 -3.26
C PRO A 26 -24.73 -39.30 -2.31
N THR A 27 -25.93 -39.70 -2.79
CA THR A 27 -27.16 -39.67 -1.98
C THR A 27 -26.94 -40.27 -0.59
N PRO A 28 -27.24 -39.54 0.50
CA PRO A 28 -27.05 -40.03 1.85
C PRO A 28 -27.72 -41.39 2.06
N GLY A 29 -26.98 -42.35 2.62
CA GLY A 29 -27.46 -43.72 2.86
C GLY A 29 -27.24 -44.71 1.70
N SER A 30 -26.84 -44.25 0.51
CA SER A 30 -26.46 -45.14 -0.59
C SER A 30 -25.15 -45.88 -0.30
N GLU A 31 -24.95 -47.05 -0.92
CA GLU A 31 -23.68 -47.80 -0.84
C GLU A 31 -22.48 -46.98 -1.35
N ALA A 32 -22.72 -46.11 -2.33
CA ALA A 32 -21.72 -45.15 -2.81
C ALA A 32 -21.34 -44.13 -1.72
N ALA A 33 -22.32 -43.59 -0.98
CA ALA A 33 -22.06 -42.66 0.13
C ALA A 33 -21.33 -43.34 1.29
N LYS A 34 -21.68 -44.60 1.63
CA LYS A 34 -20.96 -45.39 2.64
C LYS A 34 -19.50 -45.63 2.23
N LYS A 35 -19.26 -45.96 0.96
CA LYS A 35 -17.91 -46.21 0.43
C LYS A 35 -17.08 -44.92 0.33
N SER A 36 -17.68 -43.80 -0.05
CA SER A 36 -16.98 -42.51 -0.15
C SER A 36 -16.69 -41.89 1.21
N ASN A 37 -17.63 -42.00 2.16
CA ASN A 37 -17.51 -41.40 3.48
C ASN A 37 -16.75 -42.28 4.47
N ASN A 38 -16.42 -43.53 4.15
CA ASN A 38 -15.60 -44.40 5.02
C ASN A 38 -14.28 -43.71 5.45
N ILE A 39 -13.61 -43.00 4.53
CA ILE A 39 -12.42 -42.20 4.86
C ILE A 39 -12.78 -41.03 5.80
N CYS A 40 -13.92 -40.37 5.59
CA CYS A 40 -14.39 -39.28 6.45
C CYS A 40 -14.75 -39.75 7.87
N ASP A 41 -15.39 -40.92 7.97
CA ASP A 41 -15.78 -41.57 9.23
C ASP A 41 -14.56 -42.13 9.98
N SER A 42 -13.45 -42.39 9.27
CA SER A 42 -12.19 -42.82 9.85
C SER A 42 -11.40 -41.67 10.51
N PHE A 43 -11.87 -40.41 10.42
CA PHE A 43 -11.23 -39.30 11.13
C PHE A 43 -11.67 -39.22 12.59
N PRO A 44 -10.73 -38.93 13.52
CA PRO A 44 -9.33 -38.59 13.27
C PRO A 44 -8.44 -39.84 13.06
N MET A 45 -7.70 -39.87 11.94
CA MET A 45 -6.61 -40.81 11.73
C MET A 45 -5.33 -40.24 12.34
N TYR A 46 -4.55 -41.08 13.01
CA TYR A 46 -3.29 -40.70 13.64
C TYR A 46 -2.12 -41.29 12.87
N MET A 47 -1.14 -40.46 12.52
CA MET A 47 0.17 -40.87 12.03
C MET A 47 1.18 -40.59 13.14
N GLU A 48 1.72 -41.65 13.72
CA GLU A 48 2.74 -41.56 14.77
C GLU A 48 4.13 -41.61 14.12
N ILE A 49 4.97 -40.63 14.45
CA ILE A 49 6.35 -40.54 14.00
C ILE A 49 7.22 -40.43 15.25
N ASP A 50 8.01 -41.47 15.54
CA ASP A 50 8.86 -41.50 16.74
C ASP A 50 9.94 -40.41 16.72
N TYR A 51 10.67 -40.30 15.61
CA TYR A 51 11.61 -39.21 15.41
C TYR A 51 11.94 -39.00 13.93
N ILE A 52 12.30 -37.78 13.59
CA ILE A 52 12.90 -37.41 12.30
C ILE A 52 14.31 -36.89 12.59
N ARG A 53 15.31 -37.44 11.89
CA ARG A 53 16.70 -36.94 11.95
C ARG A 53 17.07 -36.27 10.64
N ILE A 54 17.53 -35.02 10.72
CA ILE A 54 18.00 -34.23 9.58
C ILE A 54 19.48 -33.95 9.81
N TYR A 55 20.32 -34.32 8.84
CA TYR A 55 21.76 -34.07 8.89
C TYR A 55 22.10 -32.88 7.98
N GLN A 56 22.77 -31.87 8.56
CA GLN A 56 23.27 -30.68 7.85
C GLN A 56 24.78 -30.55 8.10
N ASP A 57 25.48 -29.80 7.24
CA ASP A 57 26.88 -29.44 7.45
C ASP A 57 27.03 -28.62 8.74
N LYS A 58 28.01 -28.98 9.59
CA LYS A 58 28.27 -28.32 10.88
C LYS A 58 28.62 -26.84 10.73
N SER A 59 29.17 -26.45 9.58
CA SER A 59 29.64 -25.09 9.31
C SER A 59 28.55 -24.14 8.80
N SER A 60 27.39 -24.67 8.36
CA SER A 60 26.32 -23.87 7.72
C SER A 60 24.92 -24.41 8.03
N MET A 61 24.62 -24.58 9.32
CA MET A 61 23.27 -24.94 9.77
C MET A 61 22.29 -23.77 9.59
N PHE A 62 21.21 -24.00 8.84
CA PHE A 62 20.10 -23.07 8.71
C PHE A 62 18.78 -23.81 8.90
N ILE A 63 17.97 -23.31 9.82
CA ILE A 63 16.62 -23.81 10.10
C ILE A 63 15.62 -22.75 9.65
N GLY A 64 14.76 -23.09 8.70
CA GLY A 64 13.73 -22.21 8.16
C GLY A 64 13.17 -22.71 6.84
N CYS A 65 12.04 -22.15 6.42
CA CYS A 65 11.37 -22.56 5.17
C CYS A 65 12.11 -22.10 3.91
N ASP A 66 12.79 -20.95 3.95
CA ASP A 66 13.46 -20.32 2.81
C ASP A 66 14.76 -19.62 3.27
N PRO A 67 15.79 -20.38 3.66
CA PRO A 67 17.04 -19.79 4.15
C PRO A 67 17.81 -19.10 3.00
N PRO A 68 18.52 -17.98 3.25
CA PRO A 68 19.21 -17.24 2.20
C PRO A 68 20.27 -18.05 1.43
N THR A 69 20.93 -19.00 2.10
CA THR A 69 21.99 -19.84 1.51
C THR A 69 21.44 -20.92 0.58
N HIS A 70 20.23 -21.40 0.85
CA HIS A 70 19.56 -22.46 0.10
C HIS A 70 18.09 -22.06 -0.11
N PRO A 71 17.83 -21.07 -0.99
CA PRO A 71 16.51 -20.47 -1.11
C PRO A 71 15.54 -21.45 -1.76
N THR A 72 14.74 -22.13 -0.93
CA THR A 72 13.68 -23.05 -1.34
C THR A 72 12.71 -22.40 -2.31
N LYS A 73 12.35 -21.13 -2.09
CA LYS A 73 11.45 -20.41 -2.99
C LYS A 73 12.04 -20.31 -4.40
N LYS A 74 13.30 -19.88 -4.50
CA LYS A 74 14.01 -19.75 -5.77
C LYS A 74 14.15 -21.10 -6.49
N TRP A 75 14.38 -22.17 -5.73
CA TRP A 75 14.43 -23.53 -6.27
C TRP A 75 13.09 -23.95 -6.89
N ILE A 76 11.98 -23.74 -6.18
CA ILE A 76 10.63 -24.05 -6.67
C ILE A 76 10.31 -23.22 -7.91
N ASP A 77 10.57 -21.91 -7.87
CA ASP A 77 10.31 -21.00 -8.99
C ASP A 77 11.10 -21.43 -10.24
N GLY A 78 12.34 -21.92 -10.08
CA GLY A 78 13.17 -22.43 -11.18
C GLY A 78 12.78 -23.83 -11.69
N HIS A 79 12.05 -24.62 -10.89
CA HIS A 79 11.66 -26.00 -11.20
C HIS A 79 10.15 -26.19 -11.20
N LEU A 80 9.40 -25.16 -11.57
CA LEU A 80 7.94 -25.14 -11.44
C LEU A 80 7.25 -26.34 -12.09
N LYS A 81 7.77 -26.79 -13.24
CA LYS A 81 7.29 -27.98 -13.98
C LYS A 81 7.29 -29.29 -13.18
N TRP A 82 8.04 -29.38 -12.08
CA TRP A 82 8.05 -30.55 -11.19
C TRP A 82 6.94 -30.50 -10.13
N TYR A 83 6.41 -29.31 -9.87
CA TYR A 83 5.41 -29.06 -8.82
C TYR A 83 4.03 -28.74 -9.41
N THR A 84 3.96 -28.42 -10.70
CA THR A 84 2.72 -28.06 -11.38
C THR A 84 2.49 -28.91 -12.62
N ASP A 85 1.22 -29.24 -12.86
CA ASP A 85 0.76 -29.83 -14.11
C ASP A 85 -0.60 -29.20 -14.52
N ALA A 86 -1.19 -29.67 -15.62
CA ALA A 86 -2.46 -29.14 -16.11
C ALA A 86 -3.64 -29.31 -15.13
N LYS A 87 -3.55 -30.25 -14.19
CA LYS A 87 -4.55 -30.54 -13.15
C LYS A 87 -4.18 -29.94 -11.79
N ASN A 88 -2.93 -29.56 -11.58
CA ASN A 88 -2.41 -28.88 -10.39
C ASN A 88 -1.65 -27.61 -10.79
N PRO A 89 -2.35 -26.56 -11.25
CA PRO A 89 -1.70 -25.30 -11.58
C PRO A 89 -1.19 -24.61 -10.30
N MET A 90 -0.07 -23.88 -10.40
CA MET A 90 0.34 -22.97 -9.33
C MET A 90 -0.65 -21.81 -9.27
N VAL A 91 -1.54 -21.85 -8.29
CA VAL A 91 -2.51 -20.79 -8.02
C VAL A 91 -2.08 -20.05 -6.76
N ARG A 92 -2.07 -18.72 -6.83
CA ARG A 92 -1.86 -17.88 -5.66
C ARG A 92 -3.05 -18.03 -4.72
N VAL A 93 -2.77 -18.32 -3.44
CA VAL A 93 -3.82 -18.44 -2.42
C VAL A 93 -4.05 -17.11 -1.75
N ASP A 94 -5.28 -16.60 -1.91
CA ASP A 94 -5.74 -15.32 -1.38
C ASP A 94 -6.91 -15.56 -0.46
N GLY A 95 -6.59 -15.78 0.82
CA GLY A 95 -7.58 -16.14 1.82
C GLY A 95 -7.84 -17.64 1.87
N GLY A 96 -8.99 -18.03 2.42
CA GLY A 96 -9.43 -19.41 2.54
C GLY A 96 -9.00 -20.13 3.82
N ALA A 97 -8.17 -19.53 4.68
CA ALA A 97 -7.95 -20.04 6.04
C ALA A 97 -9.27 -20.08 6.80
N THR A 98 -9.41 -21.06 7.69
CA THR A 98 -10.51 -21.10 8.65
C THR A 98 -10.39 -19.96 9.65
N CYS A 99 -11.48 -19.24 9.87
CA CYS A 99 -11.57 -18.14 10.82
C CYS A 99 -12.86 -18.25 11.66
N ASN A 100 -12.81 -17.68 12.86
CA ASN A 100 -13.97 -17.48 13.73
C ASN A 100 -14.40 -16.01 13.75
N SER A 101 -13.44 -15.08 13.75
CA SER A 101 -13.65 -13.64 13.71
C SER A 101 -12.78 -12.99 12.65
N ASP A 102 -13.04 -11.73 12.33
CA ASP A 102 -12.25 -10.97 11.36
C ASP A 102 -10.77 -10.90 11.77
N ASP A 103 -10.49 -10.83 13.07
CA ASP A 103 -9.13 -10.77 13.64
C ASP A 103 -8.22 -11.94 13.21
N ASP A 104 -8.79 -13.11 12.92
CA ASP A 104 -8.05 -14.27 12.41
C ASP A 104 -7.41 -14.03 11.04
N CYS A 105 -7.94 -13.05 10.30
CA CYS A 105 -7.58 -12.69 8.92
C CYS A 105 -6.86 -11.33 8.84
N LEU A 106 -6.53 -10.74 9.99
CA LEU A 106 -5.88 -9.44 10.09
C LEU A 106 -4.38 -9.58 10.38
N ILE A 107 -3.61 -8.58 9.96
CA ILE A 107 -2.25 -8.36 10.44
C ILE A 107 -2.37 -7.67 11.80
N PRO A 108 -1.90 -8.29 12.91
CA PRO A 108 -2.12 -7.78 14.27
C PRO A 108 -1.53 -6.39 14.54
N SER A 109 -0.65 -5.91 13.67
CA SER A 109 0.10 -4.65 13.81
C SER A 109 -0.13 -3.68 12.65
N ALA A 110 -1.06 -3.98 11.74
CA ALA A 110 -1.41 -3.05 10.67
C ALA A 110 -2.55 -2.15 11.16
N ALA A 111 -2.40 -0.84 10.97
CA ALA A 111 -3.50 0.12 11.13
C ALA A 111 -4.62 -0.07 10.07
N ILE A 112 -4.51 -1.10 9.24
CA ILE A 112 -5.28 -1.33 8.02
C ILE A 112 -5.80 -2.77 8.02
N PRO A 113 -7.12 -2.99 7.85
CA PRO A 113 -7.67 -4.32 7.71
C PRO A 113 -7.19 -5.01 6.43
N SER A 114 -6.46 -6.11 6.58
CA SER A 114 -5.93 -6.91 5.47
C SER A 114 -6.90 -7.96 4.93
N GLY A 115 -7.91 -8.34 5.71
CA GLY A 115 -8.91 -9.34 5.36
C GLY A 115 -10.07 -9.36 6.35
N ARG A 116 -11.09 -10.16 6.04
CA ARG A 116 -12.27 -10.39 6.91
C ARG A 116 -12.66 -11.85 6.94
N CYS A 117 -13.42 -12.26 7.94
CA CYS A 117 -13.97 -13.59 8.06
C CYS A 117 -15.35 -13.68 7.40
N PHE A 118 -15.39 -14.25 6.19
CA PHE A 118 -16.64 -14.47 5.46
C PHE A 118 -16.93 -15.97 5.36
N LYS A 119 -18.10 -16.41 5.84
CA LYS A 119 -18.50 -17.83 5.83
C LYS A 119 -17.44 -18.77 6.44
N ARG A 120 -16.88 -18.39 7.59
CA ARG A 120 -15.76 -19.09 8.27
C ARG A 120 -14.48 -19.24 7.44
N ARG A 121 -14.29 -18.37 6.43
CA ARG A 121 -13.11 -18.31 5.58
C ARG A 121 -12.56 -16.89 5.50
N CYS A 122 -11.24 -16.76 5.53
CA CYS A 122 -10.63 -15.46 5.29
C CYS A 122 -10.85 -15.02 3.84
N ASP A 123 -11.31 -13.78 3.67
CA ASP A 123 -11.51 -13.09 2.40
C ASP A 123 -10.60 -11.86 2.40
N CYS A 124 -9.60 -11.84 1.50
CA CYS A 124 -8.53 -10.85 1.55
C CYS A 124 -8.91 -9.56 0.83
N VAL A 125 -8.49 -8.44 1.40
CA VAL A 125 -8.55 -7.14 0.75
C VAL A 125 -7.55 -7.09 -0.41
N GLY A 126 -7.86 -6.32 -1.45
CA GLY A 126 -7.00 -6.14 -2.61
C GLY A 126 -5.58 -5.69 -2.21
N GLY A 127 -4.56 -6.36 -2.76
CA GLY A 127 -3.16 -6.12 -2.41
C GLY A 127 -2.63 -6.96 -1.24
N TYR A 128 -3.50 -7.68 -0.54
CA TYR A 128 -3.13 -8.70 0.43
C TYR A 128 -3.30 -10.12 -0.13
N GLY A 129 -2.64 -11.07 0.52
CA GLY A 129 -2.58 -12.45 0.08
C GLY A 129 -2.13 -13.39 1.19
N GLY A 130 -2.09 -14.67 0.84
CA GLY A 130 -1.85 -15.74 1.80
C GLY A 130 -3.16 -16.20 2.47
N PRO A 131 -3.12 -17.33 3.18
CA PRO A 131 -4.32 -17.99 3.69
C PRO A 131 -5.08 -17.15 4.72
N ARG A 132 -4.36 -16.38 5.54
CA ARG A 132 -4.92 -15.43 6.54
C ARG A 132 -4.76 -13.96 6.14
N CYS A 133 -4.51 -13.66 4.86
CA CYS A 133 -4.34 -12.29 4.36
C CYS A 133 -3.21 -11.48 5.01
N THR A 134 -2.25 -12.13 5.69
CA THR A 134 -1.20 -11.43 6.44
C THR A 134 -0.03 -10.96 5.59
N LYS A 135 0.00 -11.28 4.30
CA LYS A 135 1.09 -10.95 3.39
C LYS A 135 0.65 -9.88 2.40
N TYR A 136 1.37 -8.76 2.37
CA TYR A 136 1.22 -7.78 1.30
C TYR A 136 1.87 -8.33 0.01
N VAL A 137 1.13 -8.29 -1.09
CA VAL A 137 1.55 -8.82 -2.40
C VAL A 137 1.49 -7.79 -3.53
N GLY A 138 1.04 -6.56 -3.23
CA GLY A 138 0.77 -5.51 -4.21
C GLY A 138 -0.57 -5.69 -4.93
N SER A 139 -1.25 -4.58 -5.27
CA SER A 139 -2.50 -4.64 -6.05
C SER A 139 -2.21 -4.81 -7.54
N LYS A 140 -2.81 -5.80 -8.19
CA LYS A 140 -2.73 -5.96 -9.65
C LYS A 140 -3.60 -4.95 -10.41
N THR A 141 -4.57 -4.33 -9.73
CA THR A 141 -5.46 -3.30 -10.26
C THR A 141 -5.72 -2.28 -9.14
N LEU A 142 -5.35 -1.02 -9.37
CA LEU A 142 -5.72 0.08 -8.48
C LEU A 142 -7.17 0.44 -8.77
N ASP A 143 -8.10 -0.22 -8.07
CA ASP A 143 -9.51 0.08 -8.20
C ASP A 143 -9.92 1.11 -7.14
N THR A 144 -9.73 2.39 -7.47
CA THR A 144 -10.09 3.56 -6.64
C THR A 144 -11.60 3.67 -6.38
N SER A 145 -12.41 2.88 -7.09
CA SER A 145 -13.87 2.85 -6.97
C SER A 145 -14.37 1.82 -5.96
N SER A 146 -13.49 0.94 -5.48
CA SER A 146 -13.87 -0.07 -4.50
C SER A 146 -14.06 0.57 -3.11
N PRO A 147 -15.07 0.17 -2.32
CA PRO A 147 -15.24 0.67 -0.95
C PRO A 147 -14.05 0.34 -0.03
N ASN A 148 -13.14 -0.53 -0.49
CA ASN A 148 -11.95 -0.97 0.22
C ASN A 148 -10.65 -0.30 -0.28
N TYR A 149 -10.73 0.79 -1.05
CA TYR A 149 -9.55 1.51 -1.54
C TYR A 149 -8.86 2.31 -0.42
N PHE A 150 -7.57 2.00 -0.20
CA PHE A 150 -6.70 2.65 0.77
C PHE A 150 -6.00 3.90 0.19
N GLY A 151 -6.79 4.93 -0.06
CA GLY A 151 -6.33 6.28 -0.34
C GLY A 151 -7.46 7.28 -0.13
N PRO A 152 -7.18 8.58 0.08
CA PRO A 152 -8.25 9.56 0.15
C PRO A 152 -9.02 9.47 -1.17
N GLN A 153 -10.33 9.21 -1.08
CA GLN A 153 -11.19 9.12 -2.27
C GLN A 153 -10.94 10.34 -3.14
N PHE A 154 -10.86 10.18 -4.47
CA PHE A 154 -10.39 11.21 -5.40
C PHE A 154 -11.04 12.60 -5.19
N LEU A 155 -12.25 12.64 -4.65
CA LEU A 155 -12.95 13.85 -4.22
C LEU A 155 -12.17 14.71 -3.22
N TYR A 156 -11.54 14.13 -2.21
CA TYR A 156 -10.82 14.86 -1.16
C TYR A 156 -9.53 15.54 -1.63
N PRO A 157 -8.58 14.87 -2.31
CA PRO A 157 -7.38 15.52 -2.82
C PRO A 157 -7.71 16.51 -3.95
N ALA A 158 -8.71 16.22 -4.79
CA ALA A 158 -9.17 17.16 -5.82
C ALA A 158 -9.76 18.44 -5.21
N GLY A 159 -10.56 18.31 -4.15
CA GLY A 159 -11.10 19.45 -3.41
C GLY A 159 -10.02 20.31 -2.76
N LEU A 160 -9.04 19.68 -2.09
CA LEU A 160 -7.91 20.40 -1.50
C LEU A 160 -7.07 21.14 -2.55
N ALA A 161 -6.79 20.50 -3.69
CA ALA A 161 -6.05 21.13 -4.79
C ALA A 161 -6.80 22.36 -5.33
N ALA A 162 -8.12 22.26 -5.52
CA ALA A 162 -8.95 23.37 -5.99
C ALA A 162 -8.95 24.56 -5.01
N VAL A 163 -9.05 24.29 -3.70
CA VAL A 163 -9.00 25.33 -2.66
C VAL A 163 -7.64 26.04 -2.65
N VAL A 164 -6.54 25.30 -2.77
CA VAL A 164 -5.19 25.87 -2.84
C VAL A 164 -5.03 26.75 -4.08
N VAL A 165 -5.48 26.29 -5.25
CA VAL A 165 -5.43 27.07 -6.49
C VAL A 165 -6.26 28.34 -6.37
N ALA A 166 -7.47 28.27 -5.80
CA ALA A 166 -8.32 29.43 -5.58
C ALA A 166 -7.70 30.44 -4.61
N ALA A 167 -7.09 29.98 -3.52
CA ALA A 167 -6.40 30.84 -2.56
C ALA A 167 -5.18 31.54 -3.18
N VAL A 168 -4.39 30.83 -4.00
CA VAL A 168 -3.26 31.41 -4.74
C VAL A 168 -3.76 32.45 -5.76
N ALA A 169 -4.81 32.16 -6.51
CA ALA A 169 -5.41 33.11 -7.43
C ALA A 169 -5.92 34.36 -6.72
N LEU A 170 -6.65 34.20 -5.60
CA LEU A 170 -7.15 35.30 -4.79
C LEU A 170 -6.02 36.18 -4.25
N THR A 171 -4.97 35.57 -3.69
CA THR A 171 -3.82 36.31 -3.17
C THR A 171 -3.06 37.05 -4.28
N CYS A 172 -2.91 36.46 -5.47
CA CYS A 172 -2.35 37.14 -6.63
C CYS A 172 -3.20 38.34 -7.09
N VAL A 173 -4.53 38.20 -7.15
CA VAL A 173 -5.44 39.29 -7.51
C VAL A 173 -5.39 40.42 -6.48
N LEU A 174 -5.42 40.08 -5.18
CA LEU A 174 -5.33 41.07 -4.10
C LEU A 174 -3.98 41.79 -4.10
N ARG A 175 -2.86 41.10 -4.37
CA ARG A 175 -1.53 41.71 -4.52
C ARG A 175 -1.49 42.67 -5.71
N LYS A 176 -2.00 42.26 -6.88
CA LYS A 176 -2.06 43.15 -8.05
C LYS A 176 -2.93 44.39 -7.80
N ARG A 177 -4.07 44.24 -7.13
CA ARG A 177 -4.95 45.36 -6.76
C ARG A 177 -4.29 46.33 -5.78
N ARG A 178 -3.60 45.82 -4.74
CA ARG A 178 -2.86 46.64 -3.77
C ARG A 178 -1.69 47.38 -4.41
N LEU A 179 -0.93 46.72 -5.30
CA LEU A 179 0.16 47.34 -6.05
C LEU A 179 -0.36 48.46 -6.98
N ALA A 180 -1.44 48.20 -7.72
CA ALA A 180 -2.05 49.21 -8.59
C ALA A 180 -2.54 50.45 -7.81
N ALA A 181 -3.17 50.24 -6.65
CA ALA A 181 -3.60 51.32 -5.77
C ALA A 181 -2.40 52.12 -5.20
N ALA A 182 -1.30 51.44 -4.85
CA ALA A 182 -0.08 52.08 -4.35
C ALA A 182 0.67 52.88 -5.43
N THR A 183 0.68 52.41 -6.68
CA THR A 183 1.21 53.21 -7.81
C THR A 183 0.38 54.45 -8.08
N LEU A 184 -0.95 54.36 -7.97
CA LEU A 184 -1.83 55.50 -8.24
C LEU A 184 -1.71 56.58 -7.14
N SER A 185 -1.50 56.17 -5.89
CA SER A 185 -1.20 57.10 -4.80
C SER A 185 0.21 57.70 -4.88
N SER A 186 1.21 56.94 -5.35
CA SER A 186 2.57 57.47 -5.55
C SER A 186 2.64 58.47 -6.72
N HIS A 187 1.90 58.24 -7.81
CA HIS A 187 1.77 59.23 -8.89
C HIS A 187 1.11 60.53 -8.39
N ARG A 188 0.03 60.45 -7.61
CA ARG A 188 -0.60 61.64 -7.01
C ARG A 188 0.30 62.35 -6.00
N ALA A 189 1.07 61.62 -5.20
CA ALA A 189 2.03 62.20 -4.26
C ALA A 189 3.20 62.89 -5.00
N ASN A 190 3.67 62.31 -6.12
CA ASN A 190 4.71 62.91 -6.95
C ASN A 190 4.22 64.15 -7.71
N GLU A 191 2.96 64.19 -8.17
CA GLU A 191 2.37 65.39 -8.76
C GLU A 191 2.14 66.51 -7.73
N ALA A 192 1.69 66.17 -6.51
CA ALA A 192 1.58 67.13 -5.41
C ALA A 192 2.95 67.71 -5.00
N ALA A 193 4.00 66.88 -4.98
CA ALA A 193 5.37 67.33 -4.71
C ALA A 193 5.95 68.22 -5.83
N LYS A 194 5.49 68.06 -7.08
CA LYS A 194 5.90 68.88 -8.23
C LYS A 194 5.19 70.23 -8.24
N GLY A 195 3.93 70.30 -7.80
CA GLY A 195 3.17 71.54 -7.62
C GLY A 195 3.73 72.48 -6.54
N SER A 196 4.49 71.95 -5.58
CA SER A 196 5.12 72.75 -4.52
C SER A 196 6.53 73.28 -4.87
N ARG A 197 7.09 72.94 -6.05
CA ARG A 197 8.42 73.40 -6.51
C ARG A 197 8.39 74.55 -7.52
N GLN A 198 7.20 75.06 -7.85
CA GLN A 198 6.99 76.17 -8.79
C GLN A 198 6.50 77.44 -8.07
N SER A 199 6.91 77.65 -6.83
CA SER A 199 6.97 78.97 -6.20
C SER A 199 8.31 79.04 -5.51
N ASP A 200 9.00 80.15 -5.74
CA ASP A 200 10.22 80.59 -5.06
C ASP A 200 11.53 80.17 -5.74
N ASN A 201 12.06 81.14 -6.49
CA ASN A 201 13.48 81.29 -6.82
C ASN A 201 13.74 82.80 -6.95
N PRO A 202 14.96 83.34 -6.76
CA PRO A 202 16.15 82.84 -6.06
C PRO A 202 16.70 83.86 -5.02
N LEU A 203 17.55 83.43 -4.08
CA LEU A 203 18.73 84.23 -3.70
C LEU A 203 19.80 83.35 -3.01
N ASN A 204 21.00 83.46 -3.56
CA ASN A 204 22.34 82.98 -3.22
C ASN A 204 22.62 82.49 -1.78
N ASP A 205 23.31 81.36 -1.63
CA ASP A 205 24.70 81.38 -1.13
C ASP A 205 25.42 80.03 -1.25
N SER A 206 26.74 80.17 -1.35
CA SER A 206 27.76 79.28 -1.89
C SER A 206 28.39 78.29 -0.88
N VAL A 207 28.73 77.10 -1.42
CA VAL A 207 29.98 76.31 -1.23
C VAL A 207 30.41 75.91 0.20
N ALA A 208 30.47 74.60 0.48
CA ALA A 208 31.68 73.85 0.88
C ALA A 208 31.42 72.36 1.17
N MET A 209 32.46 71.55 0.98
CA MET A 209 32.53 70.08 0.88
C MET A 209 32.91 69.37 2.21
N LEU A 210 32.72 68.03 2.22
CA LEU A 210 33.38 66.97 3.06
C LEU A 210 33.00 66.95 4.58
N GLU A 211 32.88 65.84 5.34
CA GLU A 211 33.25 64.42 5.24
C GLU A 211 32.59 63.59 6.40
N SER A 212 32.48 62.25 6.24
CA SER A 212 32.37 61.16 7.26
C SER A 212 31.13 61.07 8.17
N THR A 213 30.54 59.92 8.56
CA THR A 213 31.00 58.51 8.67
C THR A 213 29.82 57.50 8.66
N HIS A 214 30.09 56.33 8.09
CA HIS A 214 29.64 54.95 8.35
C HIS A 214 28.54 54.63 9.41
N HIS A 215 27.48 53.87 9.02
CA HIS A 215 27.29 52.48 9.51
C HIS A 215 26.17 51.70 8.78
N GLN A 216 26.50 50.46 8.39
CA GLN A 216 25.67 49.46 7.71
C GLN A 216 24.76 48.68 8.67
N HIS A 217 23.67 48.09 8.16
CA HIS A 217 23.37 46.66 8.36
C HIS A 217 22.33 46.15 7.34
N ARG A 218 22.76 45.34 6.36
CA ARG A 218 21.90 44.41 5.61
C ARG A 218 22.20 42.99 6.08
N ARG A 219 21.18 42.26 6.55
CA ARG A 219 21.29 40.84 6.90
C ARG A 219 20.90 39.99 5.70
N PHE A 220 21.80 39.09 5.29
CA PHE A 220 21.54 37.99 4.37
C PHE A 220 21.49 36.69 5.19
N TYR A 221 20.54 35.80 4.91
CA TYR A 221 20.52 34.43 5.43
C TYR A 221 20.91 33.47 4.30
N ALA A 222 21.91 32.62 4.57
CA ALA A 222 22.36 31.52 3.71
C ALA A 222 21.69 30.20 4.11
N PRO A 223 21.57 29.20 3.20
CA PRO A 223 20.99 27.89 3.52
C PRO A 223 21.96 26.98 4.29
N ALA A 224 21.42 26.19 5.21
CA ALA A 224 22.15 25.22 6.01
C ALA A 224 22.43 23.93 5.22
N ASN A 225 23.69 23.49 5.22
CA ASN A 225 24.08 22.13 4.84
C ASN A 225 24.12 21.27 6.10
N THR A 226 23.45 20.12 6.08
CA THR A 226 23.59 19.04 7.06
C THR A 226 24.55 17.98 6.52
N VAL A 227 25.62 17.70 7.25
CA VAL A 227 26.43 16.47 7.12
C VAL A 227 26.58 15.94 8.54
N GLU A 228 26.00 14.78 8.83
CA GLU A 228 26.23 14.01 10.04
C GLU A 228 26.84 12.68 9.61
N ALA A 229 27.91 12.29 10.32
CA ALA A 229 28.61 11.02 10.21
C ALA A 229 28.41 10.26 11.51
#